data_AF-A0A494R7U9-F1
#
_entry.id   AF-A0A494R7U9-F1
#
_cell.length_a   1.000
_cell.length_b   1.000
_cell.length_c   1.000
_cell.angle_alpha   90.00
_cell.angle_beta   90.00
_cell.angle_gamma   90.00
#
_symmetry.space_group_name_H-M   'P 1'
#
loop_
_entity.id
_entity.type
_entity.pdbx_description
1 polymer ?
#
loop_
_entity_poly.entity_id
_entity_poly.type
_entity_poly.pdbx_seq_one_letter_code
_entity_poly.pdbx_strand_id
1 'polypeptide(L)'
;MKTVITITACLLILAGCQDSEENRLFTVANAAKKSIAARYKDPDAVLFKDLKLDWHQQHICGELNAKNGFGAYTGYEMFRAELKGTGADTTVTDFWTARSKLNQVFDDSAAGRLTTTLGEARLKIIYEVVCDDSTSHQSSSKSPIYIPVKS
;
A
#
# COMPACT_ATOMS: atom_id res chain seq x y z
N MET A 1 22.94 -28.29 43.40
CA MET A 1 23.58 -28.38 42.06
C MET A 1 22.64 -28.84 40.96
N LYS A 2 21.68 -29.75 41.22
CA LYS A 2 20.68 -30.17 40.21
C LYS A 2 19.59 -29.12 39.89
N THR A 3 19.31 -28.22 40.84
CA THR A 3 18.30 -27.14 40.70
C THR A 3 18.81 -25.88 40.00
N VAL A 4 20.14 -25.69 39.92
CA VAL A 4 20.74 -24.52 39.26
C VAL A 4 20.74 -24.71 37.73
N ILE A 5 20.84 -25.96 37.26
CA ILE A 5 20.85 -26.29 35.82
C ILE A 5 19.46 -26.09 35.20
N THR A 6 18.37 -26.18 35.98
CA THR A 6 16.99 -26.08 35.47
C THR A 6 16.54 -24.65 35.19
N ILE A 7 17.13 -23.64 35.85
CA ILE A 7 16.71 -22.24 35.71
C ILE A 7 17.36 -21.58 34.48
N THR A 8 18.56 -22.02 34.10
CA THR A 8 19.29 -21.45 32.95
C THR A 8 18.67 -21.80 31.59
N ALA A 9 17.88 -22.88 31.51
CA ALA A 9 17.20 -23.28 30.27
C ALA A 9 15.97 -22.42 29.92
N CYS A 10 15.32 -21.78 30.90
CA CYS A 10 14.16 -20.92 30.66
C CYS A 10 14.52 -19.54 30.10
N LEU A 11 15.74 -19.04 30.35
CA LEU A 11 16.16 -17.69 29.92
C LEU A 11 16.55 -17.62 28.42
N LEU A 12 16.80 -18.77 27.77
CA LEU A 12 17.12 -18.84 26.35
C LEU A 12 15.88 -18.83 25.42
N ILE A 13 14.67 -18.95 25.98
CA ILE A 13 13.43 -19.06 25.19
C ILE A 13 12.80 -17.67 24.92
N LEU A 14 13.20 -16.61 25.64
CA LEU A 14 12.62 -15.27 25.45
C LEU A 14 13.26 -14.44 24.32
N ALA A 15 14.33 -14.92 23.68
CA ALA A 15 14.93 -14.21 22.54
C ALA A 15 14.25 -14.48 21.19
N GLY A 16 13.19 -15.30 21.16
CA GLY A 16 12.65 -15.89 19.92
C GLY A 16 11.33 -15.32 19.35
N CYS A 17 10.69 -14.31 19.96
CA CYS A 17 9.37 -13.83 19.51
C CYS A 17 9.30 -12.31 19.35
N GLN A 18 10.25 -11.71 18.63
CA GLN A 18 10.04 -10.41 18.00
C GLN A 18 10.16 -10.60 16.50
N ASP A 19 9.05 -10.98 15.85
CA ASP A 19 8.89 -10.62 14.45
C ASP A 19 9.07 -9.10 14.40
N SER A 20 10.16 -8.65 13.78
CA SER A 20 10.46 -7.23 13.70
C SER A 20 9.26 -6.52 13.05
N GLU A 21 8.93 -5.32 13.55
CA GLU A 21 7.90 -4.47 12.95
C GLU A 21 8.09 -4.36 11.43
N GLU A 22 9.35 -4.29 10.98
CA GLU A 22 9.75 -4.33 9.58
C GLU A 22 9.28 -5.59 8.83
N ASN A 23 9.44 -6.79 9.40
CA ASN A 23 8.96 -8.02 8.78
C ASN A 23 7.42 -8.04 8.66
N ARG A 24 6.70 -7.48 9.64
CA ARG A 24 5.24 -7.37 9.57
C ARG A 24 4.82 -6.44 8.44
N LEU A 25 5.44 -5.26 8.33
CA LEU A 25 5.16 -4.30 7.26
C LEU A 25 5.48 -4.90 5.88
N PHE A 26 6.59 -5.63 5.76
CA PHE A 26 6.97 -6.32 4.52
C PHE A 26 5.95 -7.40 4.13
N THR A 27 5.42 -8.12 5.11
CA THR A 27 4.40 -9.16 4.89
C THR A 27 3.11 -8.55 4.35
N VAL A 28 2.62 -7.48 4.98
CA VAL A 28 1.44 -6.72 4.53
C VAL A 28 1.65 -6.18 3.12
N ALA A 29 2.79 -5.53 2.86
CA ALA A 29 3.11 -4.98 1.54
C ALA A 29 3.17 -6.06 0.45
N ASN A 30 3.72 -7.24 0.74
CA ASN A 30 3.75 -8.34 -0.23
C ASN A 30 2.38 -8.94 -0.51
N ALA A 31 1.54 -9.10 0.51
CA ALA A 31 0.17 -9.56 0.33
C ALA A 31 -0.62 -8.59 -0.57
N ALA A 32 -0.47 -7.28 -0.32
CA ALA A 32 -1.07 -6.24 -1.14
C ALA A 32 -0.54 -6.24 -2.59
N LYS A 33 0.79 -6.28 -2.78
CA LYS A 33 1.42 -6.36 -4.11
C LYS A 33 0.90 -7.54 -4.91
N LYS A 34 0.80 -8.72 -4.29
CA LYS A 34 0.27 -9.93 -4.93
C LYS A 34 -1.19 -9.73 -5.37
N SER A 35 -2.01 -9.15 -4.49
CA SER A 35 -3.43 -8.88 -4.78
C SER A 35 -3.60 -7.83 -5.89
N ILE A 36 -2.76 -6.79 -5.94
CA ILE A 36 -2.76 -5.78 -7.02
C ILE A 36 -2.27 -6.41 -8.33
N ALA A 37 -1.15 -7.13 -8.30
CA ALA A 37 -0.54 -7.73 -9.47
C ALA A 37 -1.49 -8.71 -10.19
N ALA A 38 -2.31 -9.44 -9.43
CA ALA A 38 -3.33 -10.34 -9.97
C ALA A 38 -4.39 -9.64 -10.85
N ARG A 39 -4.47 -8.30 -10.82
CA ARG A 39 -5.38 -7.50 -11.67
C ARG A 39 -4.80 -7.20 -13.06
N TYR A 40 -3.53 -7.53 -13.29
CA TYR A 40 -2.83 -7.28 -14.55
C TYR A 40 -2.71 -8.57 -15.38
N LYS A 41 -2.52 -8.40 -16.70
CA LYS A 41 -2.42 -9.51 -17.66
C LYS A 41 -1.26 -10.46 -17.35
N ASP A 42 -0.14 -9.92 -16.88
CA ASP A 42 1.08 -10.65 -16.50
C ASP A 42 1.43 -10.23 -15.06
N PRO A 43 0.89 -10.93 -14.04
CA PRO A 43 1.09 -10.57 -12.63
C PRO A 43 2.56 -10.55 -12.22
N ASP A 44 3.36 -11.46 -12.77
CA ASP A 44 4.78 -11.59 -12.41
C ASP A 44 5.64 -10.48 -13.04
N ALA A 45 5.14 -9.79 -14.06
CA ALA A 45 5.80 -8.64 -14.66
C ALA A 45 5.49 -7.31 -13.96
N VAL A 46 4.60 -7.27 -12.96
CA VAL A 46 4.25 -6.01 -12.29
C VAL A 46 5.39 -5.57 -11.38
N LEU A 47 5.92 -4.39 -11.68
CA LEU A 47 6.98 -3.75 -10.90
C LEU A 47 6.36 -2.76 -9.94
N PHE A 48 6.87 -2.70 -8.71
CA PHE A 48 6.44 -1.75 -7.69
C PHE A 48 7.65 -0.98 -7.17
N LYS A 49 7.48 0.31 -6.84
CA LYS A 49 8.49 1.12 -6.14
C LYS A 49 7.83 2.16 -5.25
N ASP A 50 8.64 2.74 -4.37
CA ASP A 50 8.24 3.85 -3.50
C ASP A 50 6.99 3.53 -2.66
N LEU A 51 6.89 2.27 -2.20
CA LEU A 51 5.74 1.77 -1.46
C LEU A 51 5.66 2.38 -0.06
N LYS A 52 4.44 2.78 0.31
CA LYS A 52 4.12 3.39 1.59
C LYS A 52 2.81 2.82 2.12
N LEU A 53 2.78 2.49 3.39
CA LEU A 53 1.52 2.30 4.12
C LEU A 53 1.13 3.62 4.76
N ASP A 54 -0.15 3.89 4.86
CA ASP A 54 -0.62 4.92 5.76
C ASP A 54 -0.32 4.57 7.22
N TRP A 55 -0.47 5.56 8.10
CA TRP A 55 -0.20 5.36 9.53
C TRP A 55 -1.06 4.24 10.14
N HIS A 56 -2.30 4.07 9.66
CA HIS A 56 -3.22 3.05 10.17
C HIS A 56 -3.07 1.70 9.47
N GLN A 57 -2.18 1.56 8.48
CA GLN A 57 -2.00 0.36 7.65
C GLN A 57 -3.31 -0.11 6.98
N GLN A 58 -4.23 0.83 6.74
CA GLN A 58 -5.50 0.62 6.07
C GLN A 58 -5.39 0.81 4.57
N HIS A 59 -4.36 1.48 4.07
CA HIS A 59 -4.14 1.65 2.65
C HIS A 59 -2.65 1.70 2.30
N ILE A 60 -2.34 1.21 1.10
CA ILE A 60 -0.98 1.23 0.54
C ILE A 60 -0.96 2.05 -0.74
N CYS A 61 0.08 2.87 -0.88
CA CYS A 61 0.34 3.68 -2.05
C CYS A 61 1.75 3.46 -2.55
N GLY A 62 2.01 3.94 -3.75
CA GLY A 62 3.33 3.90 -4.38
C GLY A 62 3.18 4.02 -5.87
N GLU A 63 4.18 3.54 -6.59
CA GLU A 63 4.16 3.50 -8.03
C GLU A 63 4.23 2.06 -8.53
N LEU A 64 3.46 1.77 -9.57
CA LEU A 64 3.53 0.49 -10.26
C LEU A 64 3.78 0.67 -11.75
N ASN A 65 4.35 -0.33 -12.39
CA ASN A 65 4.48 -0.41 -13.84
C ASN A 65 4.17 -1.83 -14.28
N ALA A 66 3.37 -1.96 -15.33
CA ALA A 66 2.96 -3.25 -15.88
C ALA A 66 3.08 -3.23 -17.40
N LYS A 67 3.22 -4.42 -18.00
CA LYS A 67 3.24 -4.55 -19.45
C LYS A 67 1.86 -4.28 -20.04
N ASN A 68 1.84 -3.56 -21.14
CA ASN A 68 0.64 -3.39 -21.96
C ASN A 68 0.33 -4.66 -22.77
N GLY A 69 -0.73 -4.61 -23.59
CA GLY A 69 -1.13 -5.73 -24.45
C GLY A 69 -0.05 -6.21 -25.44
N PHE A 70 0.93 -5.35 -25.75
CA PHE A 70 2.07 -5.62 -26.63
C PHE A 70 3.32 -6.11 -25.89
N GLY A 71 3.25 -6.30 -24.57
CA GLY A 71 4.37 -6.80 -23.77
C GLY A 71 5.39 -5.75 -23.33
N ALA A 72 5.15 -4.46 -23.61
CA ALA A 72 6.05 -3.36 -23.24
C ALA A 72 5.58 -2.64 -21.97
N TYR A 73 6.53 -2.23 -21.12
CA TYR A 73 6.27 -1.33 -20.00
C TYR A 73 5.96 0.07 -20.50
N THR A 74 4.92 0.70 -19.93
CA THR A 74 4.47 2.03 -20.37
C THR A 74 4.87 3.17 -19.43
N GLY A 75 5.62 2.84 -18.38
CA GLY A 75 6.05 3.80 -17.36
C GLY A 75 5.33 3.59 -16.04
N TYR A 76 5.93 4.12 -14.98
CA TYR A 76 5.38 4.04 -13.64
C TYR A 76 4.17 4.97 -13.49
N GLU A 77 3.18 4.50 -12.73
CA GLU A 77 2.00 5.25 -12.40
C GLU A 77 1.70 5.12 -10.91
N MET A 78 1.30 6.23 -10.27
CA MET A 78 0.89 6.24 -8.87
C MET A 78 -0.42 5.49 -8.66
N PHE A 79 -0.52 4.78 -7.54
CA PHE A 79 -1.71 4.04 -7.16
C PHE A 79 -2.02 4.19 -5.67
N ARG A 80 -3.27 3.90 -5.32
CA ARG A 80 -3.74 3.64 -3.95
C ARG A 80 -4.55 2.34 -3.93
N ALA A 81 -4.38 1.58 -2.86
CA ALA A 81 -5.12 0.35 -2.59
C ALA A 81 -5.61 0.35 -1.15
N GLU A 82 -6.90 0.10 -0.96
CA GLU A 82 -7.52 -0.11 0.34
C GLU A 82 -7.27 -1.54 0.81
N LEU A 83 -6.88 -1.69 2.08
CA LEU A 83 -6.47 -2.95 2.68
C LEU A 83 -7.50 -3.43 3.71
N LYS A 84 -7.69 -4.75 3.76
CA LYS A 84 -8.46 -5.42 4.80
C LYS A 84 -7.73 -6.67 5.28
N GLY A 85 -7.71 -6.88 6.59
CA GLY A 85 -7.00 -7.98 7.23
C GLY A 85 -5.64 -7.55 7.79
N THR A 86 -4.83 -8.49 8.24
CA THR A 86 -3.53 -8.22 8.86
C THR A 86 -2.48 -9.23 8.38
N GLY A 87 -1.21 -8.81 8.34
CA GLY A 87 -0.10 -9.68 7.99
C GLY A 87 -0.27 -10.34 6.61
N ALA A 88 -0.17 -11.67 6.57
CA ALA A 88 -0.27 -12.44 5.33
C ALA A 88 -1.71 -12.56 4.79
N ASP A 89 -2.71 -12.34 5.65
CA ASP A 89 -4.13 -12.40 5.29
C ASP A 89 -4.67 -11.06 4.77
N THR A 90 -3.79 -10.05 4.61
CA THR A 90 -4.17 -8.77 4.02
C THR A 90 -4.62 -8.93 2.57
N THR A 91 -5.78 -8.36 2.26
CA THR A 91 -6.40 -8.34 0.93
C THR A 91 -6.67 -6.92 0.46
N VAL A 92 -6.69 -6.69 -0.85
CA VAL A 92 -7.01 -5.39 -1.43
C VAL A 92 -8.50 -5.33 -1.78
N THR A 93 -9.26 -4.50 -1.08
CA THR A 93 -10.71 -4.36 -1.26
C THR A 93 -11.06 -3.36 -2.36
N ASP A 94 -10.26 -2.32 -2.51
CA ASP A 94 -10.41 -1.33 -3.58
C ASP A 94 -9.03 -0.92 -4.07
N PHE A 95 -8.91 -0.59 -5.35
CA PHE A 95 -7.65 -0.05 -5.89
C PHE A 95 -7.89 0.78 -7.12
N TRP A 96 -7.13 1.86 -7.21
CA TRP A 96 -7.14 2.77 -8.34
C TRP A 96 -5.76 3.35 -8.58
N THR A 97 -5.60 3.82 -9.80
CA THR A 97 -4.44 4.56 -10.28
C THR A 97 -4.80 6.02 -10.44
N ALA A 98 -3.80 6.90 -10.47
CA ALA A 98 -4.03 8.33 -10.72
C ALA A 98 -4.80 8.57 -12.03
N ARG A 99 -4.44 7.86 -13.10
CA ARG A 99 -5.10 7.91 -14.41
C ARG A 99 -6.53 7.39 -14.35
N SER A 100 -6.79 6.27 -13.69
CA SER A 100 -8.17 5.74 -13.61
C SER A 100 -9.09 6.71 -12.86
N LYS A 101 -8.60 7.36 -11.79
CA LYS A 101 -9.36 8.41 -11.09
C LYS A 101 -9.49 9.69 -11.89
N LEU A 102 -8.45 10.11 -12.61
CA LEU A 102 -8.53 11.28 -13.49
C LEU A 102 -9.57 11.05 -14.59
N ASN A 103 -9.58 9.89 -15.23
CA ASN A 103 -10.59 9.51 -16.22
C ASN A 103 -12.00 9.55 -15.63
N GLN A 104 -12.20 8.98 -14.43
CA GLN A 104 -13.47 9.07 -13.71
C GLN A 104 -13.91 10.53 -13.48
N VAL A 105 -13.00 11.39 -13.04
CA VAL A 105 -13.29 12.83 -12.83
C VAL A 105 -13.66 13.53 -14.14
N PHE A 106 -13.02 13.19 -15.26
CA PHE A 106 -13.39 13.72 -16.57
C PHE A 106 -14.79 13.26 -17.00
N ASP A 107 -15.10 11.98 -16.84
CA ASP A 107 -16.41 11.42 -17.16
C ASP A 107 -17.51 12.03 -16.29
N ASP A 108 -17.23 12.25 -15.00
CA ASP A 108 -18.13 12.91 -14.06
C ASP A 108 -18.33 14.39 -14.40
N SER A 109 -17.27 15.08 -14.84
CA SER A 109 -17.37 16.46 -15.31
C SER A 109 -18.25 16.56 -16.55
N ALA A 110 -18.05 15.67 -17.53
CA ALA A 110 -18.82 15.65 -18.77
C ALA A 110 -20.31 15.36 -18.52
N ALA A 111 -20.61 14.57 -17.48
CA ALA A 111 -21.96 14.22 -17.08
C ALA A 111 -22.59 15.18 -16.05
N GLY A 112 -21.90 16.25 -15.63
CA GLY A 112 -22.40 17.19 -14.62
C GLY A 112 -22.55 16.59 -13.22
N ARG A 113 -21.79 15.54 -12.88
CA ARG A 113 -21.83 14.85 -11.59
C ARG A 113 -20.86 15.40 -10.53
N LEU A 114 -19.97 16.31 -10.90
CA LEU A 114 -19.03 16.89 -9.96
C LEU A 114 -19.74 17.80 -8.95
N THR A 115 -19.44 17.59 -7.67
CA THR A 115 -19.92 18.41 -6.54
C THR A 115 -18.93 19.51 -6.14
N THR A 116 -17.75 19.52 -6.77
CA THR A 116 -16.60 20.40 -6.52
C THR A 116 -16.04 20.87 -7.85
N THR A 117 -15.12 21.84 -7.85
CA THR A 117 -14.48 22.26 -9.10
C THR A 117 -13.59 21.14 -9.66
N LEU A 118 -13.39 21.14 -10.98
CA LEU A 118 -12.47 20.19 -11.63
C LEU A 118 -11.04 20.29 -11.06
N GLY A 119 -10.61 21.50 -10.67
CA GLY A 119 -9.32 21.72 -10.02
C GLY A 119 -9.20 21.03 -8.66
N GLU A 120 -10.20 21.21 -7.80
CA GLU A 120 -10.25 20.57 -6.48
C GLU A 120 -10.36 19.04 -6.59
N ALA A 121 -11.19 18.52 -7.51
CA ALA A 121 -11.30 17.08 -7.74
C ALA A 121 -9.96 16.45 -8.15
N ARG A 122 -9.20 17.11 -9.02
CA ARG A 122 -7.86 16.66 -9.43
C ARG A 122 -6.85 16.71 -8.29
N LEU A 123 -6.87 17.79 -7.50
CA LEU A 123 -5.97 17.95 -6.38
C LEU A 123 -6.20 16.85 -5.32
N LYS A 124 -7.46 16.50 -5.05
CA LYS A 124 -7.82 15.39 -4.15
C LYS A 124 -7.20 14.06 -4.58
N ILE A 125 -7.17 13.77 -5.89
CA ILE A 125 -6.54 12.54 -6.41
C ILE A 125 -5.06 12.49 -6.04
N ILE A 126 -4.34 13.61 -6.16
CA ILE A 126 -2.91 13.67 -5.84
C ILE A 126 -2.67 13.25 -4.39
N TYR A 127 -3.45 13.81 -3.45
CA TYR A 127 -3.33 13.49 -2.04
C TYR A 127 -3.66 12.02 -1.73
N GLU A 128 -4.71 11.49 -2.34
CA GLU A 128 -5.06 10.07 -2.20
C GLU A 128 -3.91 9.17 -2.67
N VAL A 129 -3.42 9.33 -3.90
CA VAL A 129 -2.43 8.39 -4.47
C VAL A 129 -1.03 8.46 -3.86
N VAL A 130 -0.76 9.43 -2.98
CA VAL A 130 0.50 9.52 -2.23
C VAL A 130 0.38 9.10 -0.76
N CYS A 131 -0.78 8.57 -0.35
CA CYS A 131 -1.10 8.24 1.05
C CYS A 131 -0.94 9.46 1.97
N ASP A 132 -1.35 10.64 1.50
CA ASP A 132 -1.36 11.85 2.30
C ASP A 132 -2.80 12.15 2.77
N ASP A 133 -3.05 11.82 4.03
CA ASP A 133 -4.32 12.05 4.70
C ASP A 133 -4.51 13.51 5.13
N SER A 134 -3.66 14.46 4.74
CA SER A 134 -3.81 15.89 5.07
C SER A 134 -5.11 16.53 4.58
N THR A 135 -5.81 15.88 3.66
CA THR A 135 -7.14 16.31 3.16
C THR A 135 -8.32 15.70 3.93
N SER A 136 -8.07 14.71 4.79
CA SER A 136 -9.04 14.24 5.78
C SER A 136 -9.03 15.25 6.93
N HIS A 137 -10.18 15.86 7.24
CA HIS A 137 -10.37 16.86 8.29
C HIS A 137 -10.06 16.38 9.74
N GLN A 138 -9.19 15.39 9.93
CA GLN A 138 -8.73 14.92 11.23
C GLN A 138 -7.31 15.42 11.51
N SER A 139 -7.23 16.23 12.58
CA SER A 139 -6.14 17.07 13.06
C SER A 139 -4.83 16.36 13.47
N SER A 140 -4.41 15.28 12.81
CA SER A 140 -3.05 14.75 12.99
C SER A 140 -2.48 14.28 11.66
N SER A 141 -1.64 15.14 11.05
CA SER A 141 -0.75 14.77 9.94
C SER A 141 0.24 13.71 10.43
N LYS A 142 -0.16 12.44 10.39
CA LYS A 142 0.73 11.32 10.67
C LYS A 142 1.40 10.90 9.37
N SER A 143 2.73 10.84 9.39
CA SER A 143 3.50 10.49 8.20
C SER A 143 3.27 9.03 7.79
N PRO A 144 3.23 8.75 6.49
CA PRO A 144 3.14 7.39 5.99
C PRO A 144 4.42 6.60 6.34
N ILE A 145 4.26 5.29 6.48
CA ILE A 145 5.32 4.33 6.80
C ILE A 145 5.93 3.83 5.49
N TYR A 146 7.21 4.14 5.28
CA TYR A 146 7.95 3.66 4.11
C TYR A 146 8.26 2.17 4.25
N ILE A 147 7.97 1.40 3.19
CA ILE A 147 8.31 -0.01 3.16
C ILE A 147 9.78 -0.14 2.73
N PRO A 148 10.66 -0.72 3.56
CA PRO A 148 12.05 -0.88 3.19
C PRO A 148 12.19 -1.83 2.00
N VAL A 149 13.15 -1.50 1.13
CA VAL A 149 13.52 -2.36 0.01
C VAL A 149 14.41 -3.48 0.56
N LYS A 150 13.94 -4.73 0.57
CA LYS A 150 14.83 -5.87 0.82
C LYS A 150 15.76 -6.03 -0.38
N SER A 151 17.05 -5.87 -0.14
CA SER A 151 18.15 -6.14 -1.08
C SER A 151 18.21 -7.60 -1.48
#